data_AF-A0A0L7L4M0-F1
#
_entry.id   AF-A0A0L7L4M0-F1
#
_cell.length_a   1.000
_cell.length_b   1.000
_cell.length_c   1.000
_cell.angle_alpha   90.00
_cell.angle_beta   90.00
_cell.angle_gamma   90.00
#
_symmetry.space_group_name_H-M   'P 1'
#
loop_
_entity.id
_entity.type
_entity.pdbx_description
1 polymer ?
#
loop_
_entity_poly.entity_id
_entity_poly.type
_entity_poly.pdbx_seq_one_letter_code
_entity_poly.pdbx_strand_id
1 'polypeptide(L)'
;MDVKGLLKSIGEDGLLKLTLHVCEEGLKLLEEASSASDHPVLSWCMLVDLDGLNMRHLWRPGVRALLRIIQVVEANYPETMGRVLIVRAPRVFPILWTIVSTFIGMFQKSY
;
A
#
# COMPACT_ATOMS: atom_id res chain seq x y z
N MET A 1 6.65 -3.36 12.93
CA MET A 1 5.34 -4.06 13.01
C MET A 1 5.57 -5.57 13.02
N ASP A 2 4.87 -6.35 13.85
CA ASP A 2 4.92 -7.82 13.79
C ASP A 2 4.01 -8.37 12.67
N VAL A 3 4.51 -8.31 11.43
CA VAL A 3 3.79 -8.78 10.24
C VAL A 3 3.46 -10.28 10.32
N LYS A 4 4.36 -11.07 10.95
CA LYS A 4 4.18 -12.52 11.08
C LYS A 4 3.08 -12.85 12.06
N GLY A 5 3.07 -12.22 13.23
CA GLY A 5 1.99 -12.35 14.21
C GLY A 5 0.65 -11.96 13.59
N LEU A 6 0.61 -10.79 12.94
CA LEU A 6 -0.61 -10.30 12.30
C LEU A 6 -1.16 -11.26 11.25
N LEU A 7 -0.33 -11.71 10.29
CA LEU A 7 -0.76 -12.64 9.25
C LEU A 7 -1.23 -13.98 9.84
N LYS A 8 -0.61 -14.46 10.93
CA LYS A 8 -1.05 -15.69 11.61
C LYS A 8 -2.38 -15.52 12.34
N SER A 9 -2.65 -14.34 12.88
CA SER A 9 -3.84 -14.07 13.67
C SER A 9 -5.09 -13.84 12.82
N ILE A 10 -5.00 -13.01 11.77
CA ILE A 10 -6.16 -12.61 10.96
C ILE A 10 -6.19 -13.27 9.58
N GLY A 11 -5.12 -13.97 9.19
CA GLY A 11 -5.00 -14.57 7.87
C GLY A 11 -4.80 -13.55 6.75
N GLU A 12 -4.58 -14.07 5.55
CA GLU A 12 -4.38 -13.26 4.35
C GLU A 12 -5.65 -12.50 3.95
N ASP A 13 -6.80 -13.15 4.01
CA ASP A 13 -8.08 -12.52 3.66
C ASP A 13 -8.51 -11.46 4.70
N GLY A 14 -8.12 -11.63 5.97
CA GLY A 14 -8.35 -10.60 7.00
C GLY A 14 -7.54 -9.34 6.72
N LEU A 15 -6.27 -9.49 6.34
CA LEU A 15 -5.42 -8.36 5.92
C LEU A 15 -5.96 -7.69 4.66
N LEU A 16 -6.45 -8.47 3.70
CA LEU A 16 -7.06 -7.94 2.49
C LEU A 16 -8.31 -7.12 2.83
N LYS A 17 -9.22 -7.65 3.64
CA LYS A 17 -10.43 -6.92 4.08
C LYS A 17 -10.09 -5.63 4.80
N LEU A 18 -9.08 -5.64 5.68
CA LEU A 18 -8.61 -4.43 6.34
C LEU A 18 -8.08 -3.41 5.33
N THR A 19 -7.32 -3.84 4.34
CA THR A 19 -6.80 -2.95 3.30
C THR A 19 -7.93 -2.33 2.47
N LEU A 20 -8.90 -3.15 2.04
CA LEU A 20 -10.08 -2.69 1.31
C LEU A 20 -10.89 -1.69 2.13
N HIS A 21 -11.07 -1.94 3.42
CA HIS A 21 -11.75 -1.00 4.32
C HIS A 21 -11.06 0.37 4.34
N VAL A 22 -9.72 0.40 4.41
CA VAL A 22 -8.94 1.65 4.35
C VAL A 22 -9.09 2.34 3.00
N CYS A 23 -9.12 1.59 1.89
CA CYS A 23 -9.38 2.16 0.55
C CYS A 23 -10.77 2.83 0.48
N GLU A 24 -11.81 2.16 0.97
CA GLU A 24 -13.18 2.71 1.02
C GLU A 24 -13.29 3.96 1.91
N GLU A 25 -12.60 3.97 3.05
CA GLU A 25 -12.51 5.16 3.91
C GLU A 25 -11.78 6.30 3.19
N GLY A 26 -10.70 6.01 2.49
CA GLY A 26 -9.98 6.96 1.65
C GLY A 26 -10.88 7.61 0.59
N LEU A 27 -11.76 6.84 -0.07
CA LEU A 27 -12.71 7.38 -1.04
C LEU A 27 -13.69 8.38 -0.41
N LYS A 28 -14.21 8.08 0.78
CA LYS A 28 -15.10 9.01 1.50
C LYS A 28 -14.39 10.30 1.86
N LEU A 29 -13.14 10.21 2.34
CA LEU A 29 -12.32 11.38 2.65
C LEU A 29 -12.03 12.23 1.41
N LEU A 30 -11.88 11.62 0.24
CA LEU A 30 -11.74 12.35 -1.02
C LEU A 30 -13.02 13.13 -1.39
N GLU A 31 -14.19 12.54 -1.18
CA GLU A 31 -15.48 13.20 -1.41
C GLU A 31 -15.68 14.38 -0.46
N GLU A 32 -15.37 14.19 0.83
CA GLU A 32 -15.41 15.25 1.84
C GLU A 32 -14.43 16.38 1.52
N ALA A 33 -13.18 16.04 1.17
CA ALA A 33 -12.16 17.02 0.80
C ALA A 33 -12.52 17.79 -0.49
N SER A 34 -13.12 17.11 -1.47
CA SER A 34 -13.61 17.75 -2.70
C SER A 34 -14.76 18.70 -2.42
N SER A 35 -15.66 18.34 -1.50
CA SER A 35 -16.78 19.20 -1.10
C SER A 35 -16.35 20.44 -0.32
N ALA A 36 -15.21 20.34 0.39
CA ALA A 36 -14.63 21.43 1.17
C ALA A 36 -13.63 22.29 0.40
N SER A 37 -13.31 21.95 -0.86
CA SER A 37 -12.32 22.62 -1.70
C SER A 37 -13.00 23.26 -2.93
N ASP A 38 -12.40 24.34 -3.46
CA ASP A 38 -12.86 24.96 -4.72
C ASP A 38 -12.53 24.11 -5.96
N HIS A 39 -11.83 22.98 -5.79
CA HIS A 39 -11.49 22.05 -6.86
C HIS A 39 -11.67 20.58 -6.43
N PRO A 40 -11.97 19.67 -7.37
CA PRO A 40 -12.03 18.24 -7.07
C PRO A 40 -10.71 17.71 -6.51
N VAL A 41 -10.79 16.90 -5.47
CA VAL A 41 -9.68 16.13 -4.91
C VAL A 41 -9.83 14.69 -5.40
N LEU A 42 -9.02 14.34 -6.40
CA LEU A 42 -9.18 13.10 -7.17
C LEU A 42 -8.37 11.92 -6.64
N SER A 43 -7.38 12.19 -5.78
CA SER A 43 -6.46 11.16 -5.31
C SER A 43 -5.92 11.46 -3.92
N TRP A 44 -5.57 10.39 -3.21
CA TRP A 44 -4.96 10.43 -1.89
C TRP A 44 -3.49 10.02 -1.97
N CYS A 45 -2.72 10.44 -0.97
CA CYS A 45 -1.29 10.15 -0.87
C CYS A 45 -1.04 9.17 0.28
N MET A 46 -0.36 8.07 0.00
CA MET A 46 0.05 7.11 1.03
C MET A 46 1.46 7.43 1.51
N LEU A 47 1.63 7.69 2.81
CA LEU A 47 2.93 7.81 3.46
C LEU A 47 3.32 6.45 4.04
N VAL A 48 4.39 5.85 3.52
CA VAL A 48 4.92 4.56 3.95
C VAL A 48 6.21 4.78 4.72
N ASP A 49 6.11 4.62 6.03
CA ASP A 49 7.26 4.64 6.91
C ASP A 49 7.90 3.25 7.02
N LEU A 50 9.15 3.15 6.59
CA LEU A 50 9.90 1.89 6.56
C LEU A 50 10.88 1.73 7.72
N ASP A 51 10.77 2.55 8.76
CA ASP A 51 11.60 2.41 9.94
C ASP A 51 11.49 0.99 10.54
N GLY A 52 12.64 0.41 10.88
CA GLY A 52 12.74 -0.96 11.37
C GLY A 52 12.55 -2.09 10.34
N LEU A 53 12.27 -1.79 9.06
CA LEU A 53 12.21 -2.81 8.01
C LEU A 53 13.57 -3.51 7.88
N ASN A 54 13.54 -4.84 7.83
CA ASN A 54 14.71 -5.72 7.77
C ASN A 54 14.36 -7.06 7.10
N MET A 55 15.36 -7.91 6.86
CA MET A 55 15.21 -9.19 6.15
C MET A 55 14.12 -10.13 6.71
N ARG A 56 13.77 -10.06 8.00
CA ARG A 56 12.72 -10.90 8.60
C ARG A 56 11.33 -10.62 8.01
N HIS A 57 11.13 -9.42 7.49
CA HIS A 57 9.88 -8.99 6.86
C HIS A 57 9.75 -9.51 5.42
N LEU A 58 10.85 -9.90 4.76
CA LEU A 58 10.87 -10.44 3.39
C LEU A 58 10.61 -11.95 3.32
N TRP A 59 10.01 -12.52 4.36
CA TRP A 59 9.66 -13.94 4.38
C TRP A 59 8.56 -14.24 3.34
N ARG A 60 8.71 -15.37 2.62
CA ARG A 60 7.89 -15.69 1.43
C ARG A 60 6.38 -15.54 1.62
N PRO A 61 5.74 -16.06 2.69
CA PRO A 61 4.30 -15.90 2.87
C PRO A 61 3.85 -14.44 3.04
N GLY A 62 4.59 -13.64 3.82
CA GLY A 62 4.26 -12.22 4.00
C GLY A 62 4.43 -11.43 2.70
N VAL A 63 5.48 -11.73 1.93
CA VAL A 63 5.68 -11.13 0.60
C VAL A 63 4.54 -11.51 -0.34
N ARG A 64 4.10 -12.77 -0.38
CA ARG A 64 2.96 -13.20 -1.20
C ARG A 64 1.67 -12.49 -0.82
N ALA A 65 1.37 -12.37 0.47
CA ALA A 65 0.20 -11.66 0.95
C ALA A 65 0.24 -10.18 0.53
N LEU A 66 1.39 -9.51 0.67
CA LEU A 66 1.58 -8.13 0.20
C LEU A 66 1.32 -8.00 -1.30
N LEU A 67 1.88 -8.89 -2.11
CA LEU A 67 1.70 -8.87 -3.57
C LEU A 67 0.24 -9.08 -3.98
N ARG A 68 -0.48 -10.00 -3.32
CA ARG A 68 -1.92 -10.19 -3.55
C ARG A 68 -2.70 -8.94 -3.20
N ILE A 69 -2.40 -8.29 -2.08
CA ILE A 69 -3.06 -7.05 -1.68
C ILE A 69 -2.85 -5.97 -2.73
N ILE A 70 -1.61 -5.75 -3.18
CA ILE A 70 -1.29 -4.77 -4.23
C ILE A 70 -2.11 -5.08 -5.49
N GLN A 71 -2.12 -6.33 -5.94
CA GLN A 71 -2.85 -6.74 -7.14
C GLN A 71 -4.36 -6.49 -7.02
N VAL A 72 -4.97 -6.80 -5.87
CA VAL A 72 -6.41 -6.57 -5.65
C VAL A 72 -6.72 -5.07 -5.58
N VAL A 73 -5.89 -4.28 -4.88
CA VAL A 73 -6.08 -2.83 -4.78
C VAL A 73 -5.95 -2.17 -6.15
N GLU A 74 -4.92 -2.49 -6.93
CA GLU A 74 -4.75 -1.94 -8.29
C GLU A 74 -5.93 -2.30 -9.20
N ALA A 75 -6.46 -3.53 -9.11
CA ALA A 75 -7.56 -3.97 -9.97
C ALA A 75 -8.92 -3.33 -9.63
N ASN A 76 -9.16 -2.94 -8.36
CA ASN A 76 -10.47 -2.46 -7.90
C ASN A 76 -10.51 -0.96 -7.63
N TYR A 77 -9.38 -0.32 -7.36
CA TYR A 77 -9.29 1.12 -7.06
C TYR A 77 -8.31 1.84 -8.00
N PRO A 78 -8.44 1.67 -9.33
CA PRO A 78 -7.54 2.32 -10.27
C PRO A 78 -7.59 3.85 -10.10
N GLU A 79 -6.44 4.51 -10.26
CA GLU A 79 -6.29 5.97 -10.28
C GLU A 79 -6.62 6.74 -8.98
N THR A 80 -7.06 6.06 -7.92
CA THR A 80 -7.31 6.70 -6.61
C THR A 80 -6.02 6.94 -5.83
N MET A 81 -5.07 6.01 -5.90
CA MET A 81 -3.79 6.10 -5.19
C MET A 81 -2.81 6.98 -5.97
N GLY A 82 -2.84 8.29 -5.71
CA GLY A 82 -2.11 9.29 -6.51
C GLY A 82 -0.59 9.20 -6.34
N ARG A 83 -0.12 9.20 -5.09
CA ARG A 83 1.32 9.11 -4.76
C ARG A 83 1.58 8.21 -3.57
N VAL A 84 2.72 7.52 -3.60
CA VAL A 84 3.27 6.78 -2.45
C VAL A 84 4.58 7.44 -2.05
N LEU A 85 4.63 8.02 -0.86
CA LEU A 85 5.82 8.64 -0.29
C LEU A 85 6.47 7.65 0.67
N ILE A 86 7.70 7.24 0.37
CA ILE A 86 8.46 6.32 1.22
C ILE A 86 9.44 7.12 2.06
N VAL A 87 9.38 6.95 3.38
CA VAL A 87 10.28 7.62 4.33
C VAL A 87 11.09 6.60 5.14
N ARG A 88 12.28 7.03 5.57
CA ARG A 88 13.21 6.22 6.38
C ARG A 88 13.53 4.83 5.80
N ALA A 89 13.67 4.75 4.47
CA ALA A 89 13.97 3.51 3.77
C ALA A 89 15.32 2.90 4.23
N PRO A 90 15.33 1.67 4.80
CA PRO A 90 16.57 1.03 5.23
C PRO A 90 17.29 0.32 4.06
N ARG A 91 18.51 -0.17 4.30
CA ARG A 91 19.34 -0.84 3.27
C ARG A 91 18.69 -2.04 2.58
N VAL A 92 17.70 -2.68 3.20
CA VAL A 92 16.95 -3.80 2.62
C VAL A 92 15.90 -3.34 1.59
N PHE A 93 15.55 -2.05 1.56
CA PHE A 93 14.51 -1.50 0.71
C PHE A 93 14.69 -1.82 -0.78
N PRO A 94 15.88 -1.71 -1.41
CA PRO A 94 16.03 -2.04 -2.83
C PRO A 94 15.57 -3.45 -3.18
N ILE A 95 15.77 -4.42 -2.28
CA ILE A 95 15.32 -5.81 -2.48
C ILE A 95 13.79 -5.88 -2.45
N LEU A 96 13.16 -5.25 -1.46
CA LEU A 96 11.70 -5.16 -1.39
C LEU A 96 11.14 -4.48 -2.65
N TRP A 97 11.77 -3.40 -3.09
CA TRP A 97 11.35 -2.65 -4.27
C TRP A 97 11.46 -3.50 -5.54
N THR A 98 12.53 -4.27 -5.74
CA THR A 98 12.62 -5.20 -6.88
C THR A 98 11.46 -6.20 -6.90
N ILE A 99 11.01 -6.68 -5.74
CA ILE A 99 9.90 -7.63 -5.63
C ILE A 99 8.55 -6.96 -5.95
N VAL A 100 8.34 -5.74 -5.45
CA VAL A 100 7.06 -5.04 -5.54
C VAL A 100 6.89 -4.31 -6.88
N SER A 101 7.96 -3.74 -7.41
CA SER A 101 7.93 -2.91 -8.62
C SER A 101 7.53 -3.64 -9.90
N THR A 102 7.58 -4.97 -9.93
CA THR A 102 7.06 -5.76 -11.06
C THR A 102 5.53 -5.85 -11.07
N PHE A 103 4.89 -5.55 -9.94
CA PHE A 103 3.45 -5.59 -9.76
C PHE A 103 2.81 -4.21 -9.78
N ILE A 104 3.56 -3.17 -9.47
CA ILE A 104 3.10 -1.78 -9.66
C ILE A 104 3.26 -1.46 -11.15
N GLY A 105 2.15 -1.30 -11.86
CA GLY A 105 2.15 -1.01 -13.30
C GLY A 105 3.04 0.19 -13.70
N MET A 106 3.33 0.33 -15.00
CA MET A 106 4.23 1.33 -15.60
C MET A 106 3.93 2.82 -15.31
N PHE A 107 2.90 3.15 -14.53
CA PHE A 107 2.32 4.50 -14.44
C PHE A 107 2.80 5.39 -13.28
N GLN A 108 3.72 4.94 -12.42
CA GLN A 108 4.17 5.73 -11.25
C GLN A 108 5.69 5.96 -11.14
N LYS A 109 6.42 5.95 -12.25
CA LYS A 109 7.84 6.37 -12.25
C LYS A 109 8.00 7.83 -12.66
N SER A 110 7.64 8.75 -11.76
CA SER A 110 8.21 10.10 -11.79
C SER A 110 9.27 10.15 -10.70
N TYR A 111 10.54 10.24 -11.11
CA TYR A 111 11.70 10.46 -10.24
C TYR A 111 11.69 11.88 -9.67
#